data_AF-A0A1D3TLA4-F1
#
_entry.id   AF-A0A1D3TLA4-F1
#
_cell.length_a   1.000
_cell.length_b   1.000
_cell.length_c   1.000
_cell.angle_alpha   90.00
_cell.angle_beta   90.00
_cell.angle_gamma   90.00
#
_symmetry.space_group_name_H-M   'P 1'
#
loop_
_entity.id
_entity.type
_entity.pdbx_description
1 polymer ?
#
loop_
_entity_poly.entity_id
_entity_poly.type
_entity_poly.pdbx_seq_one_letter_code
_entity_poly.pdbx_strand_id
1 'polypeptide(L)'
;MLTTFNVIWKKEEGEKRKKNINETDVGEDKKETSSTVSDFETMINDVEDLIEEQQINETEKLYRESKCPNEKFNKKNKLSITDLSSQLWCEQQLELVLTTGKKRETEAMRLGIERHEILEKEDHQIINVEVNTREESLGYRLLNTITLLGQLYEYKKAREVWVFGVIRNYVLRGIIDELRIEYDNVSRREYLIISDTKTRKEKKEPSLAQKRTSAIQVQTYCLLLQHLKNGKANYEKLLEIYECDPLFEFTSIDLIKYKNLKNLCKVVNHLFLKLPKIKEEMEIVYEHKGVEFSRNLIPYFYQSTLYTINFLLDYWDGKRSSDVVENSDKWKCKFCDFVRNCVRCPLDA
;
A
#
# COMPACT_ATOMS: atom_id res chain seq x y z
N MET A 1 -9.19 12.90 24.29
CA MET A 1 -8.45 11.63 24.46
C MET A 1 -7.07 11.91 23.91
N LEU A 2 -6.05 11.90 24.76
CA LEU A 2 -4.68 12.19 24.34
C LEU A 2 -4.23 11.11 23.35
N THR A 3 -3.82 11.52 22.15
CA THR A 3 -3.25 10.62 21.14
C THR A 3 -1.89 11.17 20.72
N THR A 4 -0.85 10.35 20.79
CA THR A 4 0.48 10.75 20.30
C THR A 4 0.51 10.77 18.78
N PHE A 5 1.23 11.73 18.22
CA PHE A 5 1.43 11.88 16.79
C PHE A 5 2.92 12.10 16.47
N ASN A 6 3.42 11.39 15.47
CA ASN A 6 4.81 11.49 15.02
C ASN A 6 4.98 12.72 14.11
N VAL A 7 5.78 13.68 14.53
CA VAL A 7 6.13 14.87 13.74
C VAL A 7 7.54 14.71 13.17
N ILE A 8 7.70 14.94 11.88
CA ILE A 8 8.96 14.77 11.15
C ILE A 8 9.70 16.10 11.08
N TRP A 9 10.94 16.09 11.57
CA TRP A 9 11.87 17.22 11.56
C TRP A 9 13.14 16.87 10.76
N LYS A 10 13.83 17.93 10.30
CA LYS A 10 15.06 17.86 9.52
C LYS A 10 16.25 17.54 10.42
N LYS A 11 17.13 16.66 9.94
CA LYS A 11 18.30 16.15 10.66
C LYS A 11 19.60 16.75 10.11
N GLU A 12 20.62 16.84 10.95
CA GLU A 12 21.99 17.23 10.56
C GLU A 12 22.88 15.98 10.43
N GLU A 13 23.82 15.97 9.47
CA GLU A 13 24.48 14.74 8.99
C GLU A 13 25.73 14.33 9.78
N GLY A 14 25.99 13.00 9.89
CA GLY A 14 27.18 12.46 10.56
C GLY A 14 27.40 10.94 10.40
N GLU A 15 28.30 10.58 9.47
CA GLU A 15 29.06 9.32 9.27
C GLU A 15 28.50 7.90 9.58
N LYS A 16 28.78 6.95 8.66
CA LYS A 16 28.87 5.50 8.92
C LYS A 16 30.10 4.87 8.25
N ARG A 17 30.63 3.76 8.77
CA ARG A 17 31.86 3.06 8.29
C ARG A 17 31.60 1.66 7.68
N LYS A 18 32.60 1.13 6.96
CA LYS A 18 32.57 -0.04 6.03
C LYS A 18 33.00 -1.38 6.66
N LYS A 19 32.60 -2.54 6.08
CA LYS A 19 33.49 -3.68 5.65
C LYS A 19 32.78 -4.95 5.07
N ASN A 20 33.07 -5.25 3.79
CA ASN A 20 33.66 -6.48 3.16
C ASN A 20 33.30 -7.96 3.54
N ILE A 21 33.17 -8.82 2.47
CA ILE A 21 33.70 -10.22 2.28
C ILE A 21 32.96 -11.41 3.00
N ASN A 22 32.76 -12.65 2.46
CA ASN A 22 32.85 -13.28 1.11
C ASN A 22 32.14 -14.69 1.01
N GLU A 23 32.12 -15.30 -0.21
CA GLU A 23 32.29 -16.74 -0.65
C GLU A 23 31.54 -17.94 0.06
N THR A 24 30.70 -18.84 -0.53
CA THR A 24 30.77 -19.98 -1.55
C THR A 24 30.35 -21.34 -0.88
N ASP A 25 30.01 -22.53 -1.46
CA ASP A 25 29.63 -23.03 -2.82
C ASP A 25 28.88 -24.42 -2.86
N VAL A 26 28.46 -24.87 -4.07
CA VAL A 26 28.20 -26.25 -4.65
C VAL A 26 27.22 -27.32 -4.03
N GLY A 27 26.41 -27.96 -4.92
CA GLY A 27 25.89 -29.37 -4.85
C GLY A 27 24.33 -29.51 -4.85
N GLU A 28 23.60 -30.03 -5.87
CA GLU A 28 23.50 -31.36 -6.55
C GLU A 28 22.76 -32.48 -5.75
N ASP A 29 21.84 -33.33 -6.28
CA ASP A 29 21.05 -33.40 -7.55
C ASP A 29 19.94 -34.53 -7.53
N LYS A 30 18.92 -34.50 -8.42
CA LYS A 30 18.05 -35.63 -8.94
C LYS A 30 17.16 -36.49 -7.97
N LYS A 31 16.06 -37.20 -8.35
CA LYS A 31 15.08 -37.21 -9.50
C LYS A 31 13.86 -38.14 -9.19
N GLU A 32 12.65 -37.84 -9.72
CA GLU A 32 11.54 -38.75 -10.15
C GLU A 32 10.92 -39.81 -9.16
N THR A 33 9.74 -40.44 -9.36
CA THR A 33 8.88 -40.63 -10.55
C THR A 33 7.36 -40.71 -10.26
N SER A 34 6.57 -40.42 -11.30
CA SER A 34 5.12 -40.60 -11.59
C SER A 34 4.32 -41.78 -11.00
N SER A 35 2.98 -41.60 -10.95
CA SER A 35 1.93 -42.64 -10.84
C SER A 35 0.64 -42.19 -11.55
N THR A 36 -0.09 -43.08 -12.21
CA THR A 36 -1.26 -42.77 -13.07
C THR A 36 -2.61 -43.17 -12.45
N VAL A 37 -3.66 -42.38 -12.72
CA VAL A 37 -5.07 -42.62 -12.36
C VAL A 37 -5.91 -42.76 -13.63
N SER A 38 -7.03 -43.48 -13.58
CA SER A 38 -7.96 -43.63 -14.71
C SER A 38 -9.41 -43.88 -14.28
N ASP A 39 -10.34 -43.18 -14.93
CA ASP A 39 -11.70 -43.62 -15.27
C ASP A 39 -12.72 -43.87 -14.14
N PHE A 40 -12.56 -43.21 -12.97
CA PHE A 40 -13.65 -43.10 -11.98
C PHE A 40 -14.02 -41.66 -11.58
N GLU A 41 -13.12 -40.69 -11.77
CA GLU A 41 -13.36 -39.26 -11.45
C GLU A 41 -14.43 -38.63 -12.36
N THR A 42 -14.49 -39.03 -13.64
CA THR A 42 -15.30 -38.39 -14.70
C THR A 42 -16.82 -38.47 -14.50
N MET A 43 -17.31 -39.18 -13.48
CA MET A 43 -18.75 -39.31 -13.18
C MET A 43 -19.14 -38.74 -11.81
N ILE A 44 -18.17 -38.18 -11.06
CA ILE A 44 -18.39 -37.50 -9.77
C ILE A 44 -18.45 -35.97 -9.99
N ASN A 45 -17.54 -35.44 -10.83
CA ASN A 45 -17.45 -34.02 -11.16
C ASN A 45 -18.79 -33.39 -11.56
N ASP A 46 -19.56 -34.04 -12.45
CA ASP A 46 -20.87 -33.58 -12.94
C ASP A 46 -21.91 -33.31 -11.82
N VAL A 47 -21.72 -33.88 -10.62
CA VAL A 47 -22.60 -33.68 -9.46
C VAL A 47 -21.99 -32.68 -8.48
N GLU A 48 -20.66 -32.68 -8.32
CA GLU A 48 -19.95 -31.74 -7.44
C GLU A 48 -19.99 -30.31 -8.00
N ASP A 49 -19.80 -30.13 -9.32
CA ASP A 49 -19.92 -28.84 -10.02
C ASP A 49 -21.29 -28.18 -9.76
N LEU A 50 -22.38 -28.95 -9.84
CA LEU A 50 -23.75 -28.47 -9.58
C LEU A 50 -24.00 -28.08 -8.12
N ILE A 51 -23.26 -28.69 -7.18
CA ILE A 51 -23.31 -28.37 -5.75
C ILE A 51 -22.46 -27.14 -5.45
N GLU A 52 -21.29 -26.98 -6.08
CA GLU A 52 -20.50 -25.75 -6.00
C GLU A 52 -21.28 -24.55 -6.58
N GLU A 53 -21.89 -24.68 -7.76
CA GLU A 53 -22.72 -23.61 -8.34
C GLU A 53 -23.85 -23.19 -7.40
N GLN A 54 -24.54 -24.13 -6.74
CA GLN A 54 -25.59 -23.79 -5.77
C GLN A 54 -25.03 -23.08 -4.53
N GLN A 55 -23.92 -23.56 -3.95
CA GLN A 55 -23.28 -22.91 -2.80
C GLN A 55 -22.74 -21.52 -3.14
N ILE A 56 -22.21 -21.31 -4.35
CA ILE A 56 -21.78 -20.00 -4.85
C ILE A 56 -22.99 -19.07 -4.97
N ASN A 57 -24.10 -19.52 -5.55
CA ASN A 57 -25.32 -18.73 -5.70
C ASN A 57 -25.96 -18.35 -4.35
N GLU A 58 -26.02 -19.27 -3.38
CA GLU A 58 -26.50 -18.96 -2.03
C GLU A 58 -25.55 -18.02 -1.27
N THR A 59 -24.23 -18.21 -1.42
CA THR A 59 -23.22 -17.30 -0.85
C THR A 59 -23.35 -15.91 -1.43
N GLU A 60 -23.51 -15.76 -2.76
CA GLU A 60 -23.75 -14.47 -3.39
C GLU A 60 -25.05 -13.82 -2.93
N LYS A 61 -26.14 -14.58 -2.81
CA LYS A 61 -27.42 -14.07 -2.30
C LYS A 61 -27.26 -13.51 -0.88
N LEU A 62 -26.65 -14.27 0.02
CA LEU A 62 -26.35 -13.82 1.39
C LEU A 62 -25.40 -12.59 1.40
N TYR A 63 -24.47 -12.51 0.45
CA TYR A 63 -23.58 -11.34 0.31
C TYR A 63 -24.35 -10.08 -0.11
N ARG A 64 -25.29 -10.21 -1.08
CA ARG A 64 -26.17 -9.12 -1.56
C ARG A 64 -27.19 -8.67 -0.50
N GLU A 65 -27.61 -9.58 0.39
CA GLU A 65 -28.45 -9.27 1.55
C GLU A 65 -27.64 -8.68 2.74
N SER A 66 -26.31 -8.78 2.71
CA SER A 66 -25.41 -8.21 3.72
C SER A 66 -25.01 -6.76 3.45
N LYS A 67 -24.52 -6.06 4.48
CA LYS A 67 -23.91 -4.73 4.31
C LYS A 67 -22.60 -4.84 3.52
N CYS A 68 -22.38 -3.90 2.59
CA CYS A 68 -21.14 -3.85 1.81
C CYS A 68 -19.89 -3.75 2.72
N PRO A 69 -18.73 -4.30 2.31
CA PRO A 69 -17.52 -4.32 3.12
C PRO A 69 -17.08 -2.95 3.69
N ASN A 70 -17.35 -1.85 2.97
CA ASN A 70 -17.08 -0.49 3.45
C ASN A 70 -17.90 -0.12 4.70
N GLU A 71 -19.18 -0.51 4.77
CA GLU A 71 -20.01 -0.35 5.97
C GLU A 71 -19.72 -1.42 7.02
N LYS A 72 -19.70 -2.69 6.61
CA LYS A 72 -19.46 -3.89 7.45
C LYS A 72 -18.20 -3.75 8.31
N PHE A 73 -17.14 -3.18 7.74
CA PHE A 73 -15.86 -2.95 8.42
C PHE A 73 -15.61 -1.49 8.80
N ASN A 74 -16.66 -0.66 8.86
CA ASN A 74 -16.64 0.75 9.29
C ASN A 74 -15.50 1.58 8.66
N LYS A 75 -15.23 1.38 7.37
CA LYS A 75 -14.15 2.07 6.64
C LYS A 75 -14.50 3.53 6.34
N LYS A 76 -15.79 3.90 6.36
CA LYS A 76 -16.29 5.26 6.10
C LYS A 76 -15.69 5.88 4.84
N ASN A 77 -15.63 5.14 3.73
CA ASN A 77 -15.01 5.53 2.47
C ASN A 77 -13.49 5.89 2.55
N LYS A 78 -12.80 5.53 3.63
CA LYS A 78 -11.39 5.89 3.93
C LYS A 78 -10.47 4.67 3.82
N LEU A 79 -10.17 4.26 2.60
CA LEU A 79 -9.30 3.11 2.33
C LEU A 79 -7.82 3.52 2.28
N SER A 80 -6.94 2.61 2.69
CA SER A 80 -5.51 2.71 2.42
C SER A 80 -5.16 2.00 1.11
N ILE A 81 -4.04 2.36 0.50
CA ILE A 81 -3.56 1.62 -0.69
C ILE A 81 -3.24 0.16 -0.33
N THR A 82 -2.90 -0.14 0.93
CA THR A 82 -2.78 -1.51 1.46
C THR A 82 -4.11 -2.26 1.53
N ASP A 83 -5.24 -1.58 1.78
CA ASP A 83 -6.60 -2.18 1.68
C ASP A 83 -6.94 -2.57 0.22
N LEU A 84 -6.30 -1.92 -0.77
CA LEU A 84 -6.42 -2.30 -2.18
C LEU A 84 -5.41 -3.40 -2.57
N SER A 85 -4.13 -3.23 -2.28
CA SER A 85 -3.10 -4.20 -2.71
C SER A 85 -3.20 -5.56 -2.02
N SER A 86 -3.80 -5.65 -0.83
CA SER A 86 -4.06 -6.93 -0.14
C SER A 86 -5.10 -7.81 -0.85
N GLN A 87 -6.04 -7.22 -1.60
CA GLN A 87 -7.04 -7.98 -2.37
C GLN A 87 -6.36 -8.84 -3.46
N LEU A 88 -5.41 -8.26 -4.20
CA LEU A 88 -4.63 -8.98 -5.21
C LEU A 88 -3.71 -10.09 -4.63
N TRP A 89 -3.55 -10.15 -3.31
CA TRP A 89 -2.94 -11.30 -2.65
C TRP A 89 -3.99 -12.41 -2.44
N CYS A 90 -5.02 -12.13 -1.66
CA CYS A 90 -6.18 -13.00 -1.45
C CYS A 90 -7.32 -12.22 -0.76
N GLU A 91 -8.48 -12.13 -1.40
CA GLU A 91 -9.62 -11.38 -0.86
C GLU A 91 -10.30 -12.10 0.32
N GLN A 92 -10.42 -13.44 0.28
CA GLN A 92 -10.87 -14.21 1.45
C GLN A 92 -10.00 -13.93 2.68
N GLN A 93 -8.67 -13.84 2.51
CA GLN A 93 -7.76 -13.52 3.61
C GLN A 93 -7.97 -12.08 4.10
N LEU A 94 -8.18 -11.11 3.21
CA LEU A 94 -8.49 -9.74 3.62
C LEU A 94 -9.79 -9.69 4.43
N GLU A 95 -10.86 -10.33 3.97
CA GLU A 95 -12.14 -10.34 4.67
C GLU A 95 -12.04 -11.03 6.04
N LEU A 96 -11.26 -12.10 6.16
CA LEU A 96 -11.01 -12.79 7.44
C LEU A 96 -10.12 -11.98 8.39
N VAL A 97 -9.13 -11.24 7.89
CA VAL A 97 -8.33 -10.27 8.69
C VAL A 97 -9.23 -9.14 9.22
N LEU A 98 -10.12 -8.59 8.39
CA LEU A 98 -11.04 -7.51 8.77
C LEU A 98 -12.10 -7.99 9.76
N THR A 99 -12.61 -9.21 9.60
CA THR A 99 -13.65 -9.80 10.46
C THR A 99 -13.10 -10.23 11.83
N THR A 100 -11.89 -10.79 11.88
CA THR A 100 -11.31 -11.32 13.12
C THR A 100 -10.38 -10.35 13.86
N GLY A 101 -9.96 -9.27 13.21
CA GLY A 101 -8.90 -8.37 13.69
C GLY A 101 -7.50 -8.99 13.72
N LYS A 102 -7.36 -10.29 13.40
CA LYS A 102 -6.08 -11.00 13.45
C LYS A 102 -5.26 -10.69 12.20
N LYS A 103 -4.13 -10.02 12.36
CA LYS A 103 -3.10 -9.89 11.32
C LYS A 103 -1.91 -10.73 11.73
N ARG A 104 -1.50 -11.69 10.89
CA ARG A 104 -0.23 -12.40 11.09
C ARG A 104 0.92 -11.42 10.90
N GLU A 105 1.68 -11.16 11.95
CA GLU A 105 3.04 -10.64 11.77
C GLU A 105 3.95 -11.82 11.40
N THR A 106 4.69 -11.66 10.30
CA THR A 106 5.74 -12.61 9.92
C THR A 106 7.09 -11.98 10.21
N GLU A 107 8.11 -12.81 10.44
CA GLU A 107 9.48 -12.33 10.63
C GLU A 107 9.97 -11.45 9.46
N ALA A 108 9.52 -11.74 8.24
CA ALA A 108 9.83 -10.90 7.07
C ALA A 108 9.11 -9.53 7.09
N MET A 109 7.93 -9.43 7.70
CA MET A 109 7.24 -8.15 7.93
C MET A 109 7.92 -7.37 9.05
N ARG A 110 8.24 -8.01 10.18
CA ARG A 110 8.93 -7.40 11.32
C ARG A 110 10.26 -6.78 10.90
N LEU A 111 11.12 -7.57 10.24
CA LEU A 111 12.39 -7.11 9.68
C LEU A 111 12.23 -6.00 8.63
N GLY A 112 11.11 -5.97 7.90
CA GLY A 112 10.78 -4.89 6.97
C GLY A 112 10.38 -3.60 7.68
N ILE A 113 9.60 -3.68 8.76
CA ILE A 113 9.20 -2.53 9.59
C ILE A 113 10.43 -1.95 10.29
N GLU A 114 11.23 -2.78 10.97
CA GLU A 114 12.49 -2.37 11.61
C GLU A 114 13.45 -1.68 10.63
N ARG A 115 13.49 -2.14 9.38
CA ARG A 115 14.34 -1.58 8.33
C ARG A 115 13.81 -0.27 7.75
N HIS A 116 12.50 -0.13 7.56
CA HIS A 116 11.88 1.15 7.21
C HIS A 116 12.03 2.18 8.32
N GLU A 117 11.87 1.80 9.59
CA GLU A 117 12.19 2.66 10.73
C GLU A 117 13.65 3.12 10.74
N ILE A 118 14.60 2.27 10.36
CA ILE A 118 16.02 2.66 10.23
C ILE A 118 16.20 3.68 9.09
N LEU A 119 15.55 3.48 7.94
CA LEU A 119 15.62 4.40 6.79
C LEU A 119 14.96 5.75 7.10
N GLU A 120 13.82 5.75 7.78
CA GLU A 120 13.15 6.97 8.25
C GLU A 120 14.04 7.73 9.23
N LYS A 121 14.62 7.06 10.23
CA LYS A 121 15.53 7.66 11.22
C LYS A 121 16.92 7.99 10.65
N GLU A 122 17.24 7.55 9.43
CA GLU A 122 18.43 7.98 8.69
C GLU A 122 18.24 9.40 8.14
N ASP A 123 17.10 9.70 7.51
CA ASP A 123 16.78 11.02 6.92
C ASP A 123 16.11 12.01 7.91
N HIS A 124 15.35 11.51 8.88
CA HIS A 124 14.44 12.31 9.72
C HIS A 124 14.81 12.29 11.21
N GLN A 125 14.44 13.36 11.93
CA GLN A 125 14.26 13.36 13.38
C GLN A 125 12.76 13.25 13.70
N ILE A 126 12.36 12.14 14.32
CA ILE A 126 10.95 11.90 14.70
C ILE A 126 10.73 12.42 16.13
N ILE A 127 9.74 13.30 16.31
CA ILE A 127 9.34 13.84 17.61
C ILE A 127 7.89 13.47 17.89
N ASN A 128 7.62 12.91 19.07
CA ASN A 128 6.26 12.63 19.53
C ASN A 128 5.62 13.92 20.07
N VAL A 129 4.43 14.27 19.57
CA VAL A 129 3.61 15.37 20.07
C VAL A 129 2.27 14.84 20.56
N GLU A 130 1.77 15.37 21.68
CA GLU A 130 0.43 15.03 22.18
C GLU A 130 -0.64 15.83 21.43
N VAL A 131 -1.60 15.13 20.83
CA VAL A 131 -2.67 15.71 20.03
C VAL A 131 -4.03 15.32 20.61
N ASN A 132 -4.88 16.33 20.81
CA ASN A 132 -6.19 16.18 21.46
C ASN A 132 -7.40 16.32 20.52
N THR A 133 -7.21 16.90 19.33
CA THR A 133 -8.25 17.15 18.33
C THR A 133 -8.00 16.37 17.05
N ARG A 134 -9.05 16.11 16.27
CA ARG A 134 -8.91 15.44 14.96
C ARG A 134 -8.28 16.39 13.95
N GLU A 135 -8.58 17.66 14.12
CA GLU A 135 -8.18 18.80 13.32
C GLU A 135 -6.67 19.00 13.38
N GLU A 136 -6.08 18.99 14.57
CA GLU A 136 -4.62 19.05 14.75
C GLU A 136 -3.95 17.72 14.40
N SER A 137 -4.63 16.58 14.50
CA SER A 137 -4.09 15.28 14.06
C SER A 137 -3.95 15.21 12.53
N LEU A 138 -4.93 15.71 11.79
CA LEU A 138 -4.81 15.92 10.34
C LEU A 138 -3.84 17.08 10.04
N GLY A 139 -3.81 18.10 10.90
CA GLY A 139 -2.89 19.23 10.83
C GLY A 139 -1.43 18.82 10.85
N TYR A 140 -1.00 18.01 11.83
CA TYR A 140 0.36 17.49 11.91
C TYR A 140 0.70 16.54 10.76
N ARG A 141 -0.26 15.79 10.21
CA ARG A 141 -0.02 15.00 8.98
C ARG A 141 0.27 15.88 7.76
N LEU A 142 -0.50 16.96 7.61
CA LEU A 142 -0.31 17.95 6.55
C LEU A 142 0.97 18.77 6.77
N LEU A 143 1.36 19.03 8.02
CA LEU A 143 2.64 19.66 8.36
C LEU A 143 3.84 18.77 8.02
N ASN A 144 3.82 17.48 8.37
CA ASN A 144 4.84 16.52 7.92
C ASN A 144 4.95 16.53 6.40
N THR A 145 3.81 16.56 5.69
CA THR A 145 3.79 16.65 4.22
C THR A 145 4.47 17.93 3.71
N ILE A 146 4.34 19.07 4.40
CA ILE A 146 5.08 20.31 4.09
C ILE A 146 6.59 20.12 4.30
N THR A 147 7.01 19.57 5.44
CA THR A 147 8.44 19.34 5.75
C THR A 147 9.09 18.43 4.72
N LEU A 148 8.46 17.29 4.43
CA LEU A 148 8.94 16.28 3.49
C LEU A 148 9.01 16.81 2.05
N LEU A 149 8.00 17.56 1.60
CA LEU A 149 8.06 18.23 0.28
C LEU A 149 9.14 19.31 0.24
N GLY A 150 9.43 19.99 1.35
CA GLY A 150 10.57 20.91 1.47
C GLY A 150 11.91 20.18 1.31
N GLN A 151 12.12 19.09 2.05
CA GLN A 151 13.31 18.24 1.94
C GLN A 151 13.49 17.68 0.52
N LEU A 152 12.40 17.28 -0.14
CA LEU A 152 12.42 16.80 -1.52
C LEU A 152 12.97 17.83 -2.52
N TYR A 153 12.70 19.14 -2.33
CA TYR A 153 13.29 20.18 -3.18
C TYR A 153 14.75 20.48 -2.83
N GLU A 154 15.10 20.49 -1.54
CA GLU A 154 16.42 20.84 -1.03
C GLU A 154 17.46 19.73 -1.28
N TYR A 155 17.12 18.49 -0.90
CA TYR A 155 18.00 17.31 -0.94
C TYR A 155 17.74 16.38 -2.12
N LYS A 156 16.75 16.70 -2.96
CA LYS A 156 16.32 15.86 -4.11
C LYS A 156 15.84 14.45 -3.70
N LYS A 157 15.58 14.22 -2.42
CA LYS A 157 15.06 12.99 -1.81
C LYS A 157 14.16 13.34 -0.64
N ALA A 158 13.08 12.59 -0.43
CA ALA A 158 12.33 12.55 0.83
C ALA A 158 11.70 11.16 1.03
N ARG A 159 11.50 10.75 2.29
CA ARG A 159 10.87 9.47 2.64
C ARG A 159 9.54 9.67 3.35
N GLU A 160 8.76 8.59 3.48
CA GLU A 160 7.46 8.57 4.18
C GLU A 160 6.47 9.67 3.74
N VAL A 161 6.42 9.97 2.43
CA VAL A 161 5.60 11.07 1.90
C VAL A 161 4.13 10.65 1.87
N TRP A 162 3.33 11.20 2.78
CA TRP A 162 1.89 10.94 2.82
C TRP A 162 1.17 11.54 1.60
N VAL A 163 0.35 10.71 0.95
CA VAL A 163 -0.45 11.09 -0.22
C VAL A 163 -1.90 10.63 -0.07
N PHE A 164 -2.81 11.35 -0.71
CA PHE A 164 -4.22 11.01 -0.80
C PHE A 164 -4.81 11.42 -2.15
N GLY A 165 -6.00 10.90 -2.45
CA GLY A 165 -6.84 11.42 -3.52
C GLY A 165 -8.21 10.75 -3.52
N VAL A 166 -9.15 11.34 -4.25
CA VAL A 166 -10.53 10.84 -4.33
C VAL A 166 -10.71 10.03 -5.61
N ILE A 167 -11.23 8.80 -5.48
CA ILE A 167 -11.68 7.96 -6.59
C ILE A 167 -13.07 7.46 -6.25
N ARG A 168 -14.05 7.78 -7.12
CA ARG A 168 -15.49 7.65 -6.81
C ARG A 168 -15.80 8.41 -5.50
N ASN A 169 -16.43 7.77 -4.51
CA ASN A 169 -16.67 8.37 -3.20
C ASN A 169 -15.54 8.11 -2.17
N TYR A 170 -14.51 7.34 -2.53
CA TYR A 170 -13.45 6.92 -1.62
C TYR A 170 -12.30 7.92 -1.57
N VAL A 171 -11.90 8.28 -0.34
CA VAL A 171 -10.58 8.87 -0.09
C VAL A 171 -9.59 7.73 0.04
N LEU A 172 -8.81 7.50 -1.01
CA LEU A 172 -7.63 6.64 -0.97
C LEU A 172 -6.47 7.41 -0.35
N ARG A 173 -5.68 6.74 0.49
CA ARG A 173 -4.49 7.30 1.11
C ARG A 173 -3.35 6.29 1.19
N GLY A 174 -2.13 6.77 1.31
CA GLY A 174 -0.99 5.94 1.70
C GLY A 174 0.24 6.78 1.96
N ILE A 175 1.38 6.11 2.09
CA ILE A 175 2.67 6.73 2.40
C ILE A 175 3.66 6.18 1.38
N ILE A 176 4.34 7.07 0.65
CA ILE A 176 5.35 6.68 -0.34
C ILE A 176 6.69 6.55 0.39
N ASP A 177 7.25 5.33 0.39
CA ASP A 177 8.53 5.00 1.04
C ASP A 177 9.64 5.99 0.68
N GLU A 178 9.78 6.33 -0.61
CA GLU A 178 10.76 7.28 -1.11
C GLU A 178 10.30 8.02 -2.39
N LEU A 179 10.47 9.34 -2.39
CA LEU A 179 10.44 10.19 -3.58
C LEU A 179 11.84 10.74 -3.88
N ARG A 180 12.23 10.79 -5.16
CA ARG A 180 13.48 11.42 -5.61
C ARG A 180 13.26 12.34 -6.81
N ILE A 181 14.01 13.44 -6.87
CA ILE A 181 14.06 14.34 -8.03
C ILE A 181 15.38 14.12 -8.77
N GLU A 182 15.32 13.57 -9.98
CA GLU A 182 16.50 13.30 -10.81
C GLU A 182 16.45 14.15 -12.09
N TYR A 183 17.58 14.72 -12.50
CA TYR A 183 17.69 15.55 -13.70
C TYR A 183 18.13 14.68 -14.89
N ASP A 184 17.26 14.57 -15.90
CA ASP A 184 17.60 13.93 -17.16
C ASP A 184 18.39 14.90 -18.05
N ASN A 185 19.63 14.51 -18.36
CA ASN A 185 20.51 15.26 -19.25
C ASN A 185 20.03 15.29 -20.71
N VAL A 186 19.25 14.31 -21.16
CA VAL A 186 18.79 14.18 -22.56
C VAL A 186 17.63 15.14 -22.85
N SER A 187 16.54 15.07 -22.08
CA SER A 187 15.41 15.99 -22.22
C SER A 187 15.62 17.33 -21.48
N ARG A 188 16.71 17.45 -20.71
CA ARG A 188 17.12 18.63 -19.93
C ARG A 188 16.06 19.09 -18.92
N ARG A 189 15.50 18.14 -18.17
CA ARG A 189 14.38 18.35 -17.23
C ARG A 189 14.54 17.53 -15.96
N GLU A 190 14.03 18.07 -14.86
CA GLU A 190 13.83 17.30 -13.63
C GLU A 190 12.60 16.38 -13.74
N TYR A 191 12.74 15.15 -13.24
CA TYR A 191 11.68 14.17 -13.11
C TYR A 191 11.54 13.74 -11.66
N LEU A 192 10.30 13.50 -11.24
CA LEU A 192 9.97 12.93 -9.93
C LEU A 192 9.81 11.42 -10.06
N ILE A 193 10.59 10.67 -9.29
CA ILE A 193 10.59 9.20 -9.25
C ILE A 193 9.95 8.77 -7.93
N ILE A 194 9.13 7.72 -8.02
CA ILE A 194 8.50 7.02 -6.89
C ILE A 194 9.24 5.70 -6.73
N SER A 195 9.74 5.43 -5.52
CA SER A 195 10.47 4.20 -5.17
C SER A 195 9.87 3.56 -3.92
N ASP A 196 9.67 2.26 -3.98
CA ASP A 196 9.14 1.40 -2.93
C ASP A 196 10.20 0.36 -2.54
N THR A 197 10.45 0.18 -1.24
CA THR A 197 11.55 -0.67 -0.74
C THR A 197 11.00 -1.93 -0.08
N LYS A 198 11.25 -3.10 -0.69
CA LYS A 198 10.83 -4.41 -0.16
C LYS A 198 12.03 -5.20 0.36
N THR A 199 12.26 -5.13 1.68
CA THR A 199 13.26 -5.94 2.41
C THR A 199 12.95 -7.43 2.34
N ARG A 200 13.96 -8.28 2.14
CA ARG A 200 13.81 -9.74 1.95
C ARG A 200 14.70 -10.57 2.87
N LYS A 201 14.19 -11.72 3.31
CA LYS A 201 14.92 -12.72 4.11
C LYS A 201 16.12 -13.34 3.39
N GLU A 202 16.14 -13.29 2.05
CA GLU A 202 17.16 -13.88 1.17
C GLU A 202 17.32 -13.02 -0.10
N LYS A 203 18.47 -13.12 -0.80
CA LYS A 203 18.72 -12.46 -2.09
C LYS A 203 18.01 -13.18 -3.26
N LYS A 204 16.68 -13.25 -3.20
CA LYS A 204 15.83 -13.88 -4.21
C LYS A 204 14.70 -12.93 -4.56
N GLU A 205 14.35 -12.77 -5.84
CA GLU A 205 13.18 -11.99 -6.23
C GLU A 205 11.86 -12.60 -5.67
N PRO A 206 10.77 -11.83 -5.57
CA PRO A 206 9.49 -12.34 -5.08
C PRO A 206 8.69 -13.02 -6.21
N SER A 207 7.69 -13.80 -5.82
CA SER A 207 6.74 -14.43 -6.76
C SER A 207 5.98 -13.39 -7.60
N LEU A 208 5.48 -13.78 -8.77
CA LEU A 208 4.70 -12.87 -9.62
C LEU A 208 3.47 -12.30 -8.89
N ALA A 209 2.81 -13.09 -8.05
CA ALA A 209 1.71 -12.62 -7.20
C ALA A 209 2.13 -11.49 -6.25
N GLN A 210 3.29 -11.61 -5.60
CA GLN A 210 3.84 -10.55 -4.74
C GLN A 210 4.33 -9.33 -5.55
N LYS A 211 4.77 -9.52 -6.80
CA LYS A 211 5.05 -8.41 -7.72
C LYS A 211 3.76 -7.67 -8.12
N ARG A 212 2.65 -8.38 -8.38
CA ARG A 212 1.33 -7.78 -8.68
C ARG A 212 0.86 -6.84 -7.56
N THR A 213 0.94 -7.25 -6.29
CA THR A 213 0.51 -6.42 -5.15
C THR A 213 1.36 -5.16 -4.97
N SER A 214 2.68 -5.28 -5.17
CA SER A 214 3.62 -4.16 -5.08
C SER A 214 3.48 -3.21 -6.28
N ALA A 215 3.21 -3.75 -7.48
CA ALA A 215 2.98 -2.96 -8.70
C ALA A 215 1.73 -2.08 -8.59
N ILE A 216 0.59 -2.62 -8.14
CA ILE A 216 -0.63 -1.81 -7.97
C ILE A 216 -0.45 -0.75 -6.86
N GLN A 217 0.36 -1.03 -5.83
CA GLN A 217 0.71 -0.06 -4.80
C GLN A 217 1.42 1.16 -5.40
N VAL A 218 2.54 0.98 -6.13
CA VAL A 218 3.28 2.10 -6.74
C VAL A 218 2.51 2.78 -7.88
N GLN A 219 1.72 2.03 -8.66
CA GLN A 219 0.86 2.60 -9.69
C GLN A 219 -0.26 3.47 -9.07
N THR A 220 -0.83 3.07 -7.94
CA THR A 220 -1.82 3.88 -7.22
C THR A 220 -1.17 5.13 -6.62
N TYR A 221 0.04 5.03 -6.02
CA TYR A 221 0.81 6.20 -5.59
C TYR A 221 1.04 7.18 -6.74
N CYS A 222 1.42 6.70 -7.91
CA CYS A 222 1.62 7.52 -9.10
C CYS A 222 0.32 8.22 -9.55
N LEU A 223 -0.81 7.53 -9.56
CA LEU A 223 -2.13 8.11 -9.85
C LEU A 223 -2.52 9.22 -8.86
N LEU A 224 -2.40 8.99 -7.56
CA LEU A 224 -2.74 9.99 -6.55
C LEU A 224 -1.81 11.20 -6.63
N LEU A 225 -0.50 10.97 -6.79
CA LEU A 225 0.49 12.05 -6.91
C LEU A 225 0.31 12.86 -8.21
N GLN A 226 -0.10 12.23 -9.31
CA GLN A 226 -0.54 12.94 -10.52
C GLN A 226 -1.81 13.77 -10.30
N HIS A 227 -2.77 13.29 -9.50
CA HIS A 227 -3.96 14.10 -9.17
C HIS A 227 -3.60 15.31 -8.31
N LEU A 228 -2.78 15.13 -7.26
CA LEU A 228 -2.27 16.20 -6.41
C LEU A 228 -1.47 17.23 -7.23
N LYS A 229 -0.50 16.79 -8.02
CA LYS A 229 0.34 17.66 -8.87
C LYS A 229 -0.48 18.45 -9.89
N ASN A 230 -1.51 17.87 -10.48
CA ASN A 230 -2.30 18.52 -11.53
C ASN A 230 -3.52 19.30 -10.98
N GLY A 231 -3.53 19.64 -9.69
CA GLY A 231 -4.59 20.46 -9.07
C GLY A 231 -5.94 19.77 -8.95
N LYS A 232 -5.99 18.43 -9.07
CA LYS A 232 -7.21 17.60 -8.91
C LYS A 232 -7.38 17.10 -7.47
N ALA A 233 -6.73 17.75 -6.52
CA ALA A 233 -6.83 17.45 -5.10
C ALA A 233 -8.17 17.95 -4.55
N ASN A 234 -8.97 17.04 -3.98
CA ASN A 234 -10.25 17.37 -3.34
C ASN A 234 -10.06 17.36 -1.81
N TYR A 235 -9.72 18.52 -1.25
CA TYR A 235 -9.46 18.68 0.18
C TYR A 235 -10.76 18.74 0.99
N GLU A 236 -11.85 19.21 0.38
CA GLU A 236 -13.18 19.28 0.95
C GLU A 236 -13.66 17.87 1.34
N LYS A 237 -13.54 16.90 0.42
CA LYS A 237 -13.87 15.49 0.66
C LYS A 237 -12.89 14.81 1.63
N LEU A 238 -11.62 15.23 1.64
CA LEU A 238 -10.67 14.77 2.66
C LEU A 238 -11.14 15.19 4.07
N LEU A 239 -11.48 16.47 4.25
CA LEU A 239 -11.90 17.02 5.54
C LEU A 239 -13.23 16.40 6.02
N GLU A 240 -14.18 16.21 5.11
CA GLU A 240 -15.44 15.49 5.35
C GLU A 240 -15.19 14.06 5.87
N ILE A 241 -14.36 13.27 5.17
CA ILE A 241 -14.08 11.85 5.50
C ILE A 241 -13.13 11.70 6.71
N TYR A 242 -12.50 12.78 7.17
CA TYR A 242 -11.80 12.85 8.45
C TYR A 242 -12.65 13.42 9.59
N GLU A 243 -13.90 13.80 9.33
CA GLU A 243 -14.83 14.38 10.31
C GLU A 243 -14.18 15.56 11.06
N CYS A 244 -13.56 16.47 10.31
CA CYS A 244 -12.81 17.65 10.81
C CYS A 244 -13.46 18.97 10.38
N ASP A 245 -13.53 19.96 11.27
CA ASP A 245 -13.89 21.33 10.89
C ASP A 245 -12.73 22.02 10.12
N PRO A 246 -12.94 22.49 8.86
CA PRO A 246 -11.93 23.23 8.10
C PRO A 246 -11.50 24.55 8.75
N LEU A 247 -12.34 25.16 9.59
CA LEU A 247 -12.14 26.50 10.15
C LEU A 247 -11.60 26.51 11.58
N PHE A 248 -11.65 25.39 12.29
CA PHE A 248 -11.14 25.21 13.66
C PHE A 248 -9.78 25.87 13.87
N GLU A 249 -9.69 26.76 14.85
CA GLU A 249 -8.46 27.49 15.17
C GLU A 249 -7.48 26.58 15.91
N PHE A 250 -6.31 26.33 15.30
CA PHE A 250 -5.26 25.50 15.86
C PHE A 250 -4.71 26.10 17.15
N THR A 251 -4.54 25.25 18.17
CA THR A 251 -3.97 25.63 19.48
C THR A 251 -2.51 25.19 19.62
N SER A 252 -2.12 24.17 18.87
CA SER A 252 -0.77 23.60 18.83
C SER A 252 0.25 24.55 18.21
N ILE A 253 1.40 24.74 18.87
CA ILE A 253 2.33 25.85 18.58
C ILE A 253 2.90 25.83 17.16
N ASP A 254 3.13 24.64 16.60
CA ASP A 254 3.62 24.45 15.23
C ASP A 254 2.58 24.80 14.16
N LEU A 255 1.29 24.72 14.52
CA LEU A 255 0.14 24.83 13.64
C LEU A 255 -0.51 26.23 13.68
N ILE A 256 -0.42 26.96 14.79
CA ILE A 256 -0.95 28.34 14.96
C ILE A 256 -0.63 29.25 13.76
N LYS A 257 0.60 29.14 13.20
CA LYS A 257 1.06 29.95 12.05
C LYS A 257 0.20 29.77 10.77
N TYR A 258 -0.53 28.66 10.63
CA TYR A 258 -1.49 28.42 9.55
C TYR A 258 -2.93 28.80 9.91
N LYS A 259 -3.22 29.06 11.19
CA LYS A 259 -4.53 29.28 11.80
C LYS A 259 -5.49 28.09 11.79
N ASN A 260 -5.74 27.46 10.63
CA ASN A 260 -6.69 26.34 10.51
C ASN A 260 -6.40 25.42 9.31
N LEU A 261 -7.09 24.28 9.27
CA LEU A 261 -6.96 23.28 8.21
C LEU A 261 -7.19 23.84 6.81
N LYS A 262 -8.20 24.71 6.62
CA LYS A 262 -8.51 25.33 5.32
C LYS A 262 -7.35 26.14 4.75
N ASN A 263 -6.54 26.76 5.59
CA ASN A 263 -5.34 27.47 5.15
C ASN A 263 -4.13 26.53 4.97
N LEU A 264 -3.94 25.57 5.87
CA LEU A 264 -2.88 24.57 5.77
C LEU A 264 -2.98 23.74 4.49
N CYS A 265 -4.17 23.30 4.11
CA CYS A 265 -4.44 22.59 2.85
C CYS A 265 -4.01 23.38 1.60
N LYS A 266 -4.14 24.72 1.61
CA LYS A 266 -3.67 25.57 0.48
C LYS A 266 -2.15 25.53 0.35
N VAL A 267 -1.42 25.55 1.47
CA VAL A 267 0.05 25.49 1.49
C VAL A 267 0.52 24.13 0.96
N VAL A 268 -0.07 23.03 1.44
CA VAL A 268 0.20 21.67 0.97
C VAL A 268 -0.06 21.55 -0.53
N ASN A 269 -1.22 22.01 -1.01
CA ASN A 269 -1.59 21.99 -2.43
C ASN A 269 -0.58 22.77 -3.29
N HIS A 270 -0.16 23.95 -2.84
CA HIS A 270 0.83 24.78 -3.54
C HIS A 270 2.21 24.09 -3.69
N LEU A 271 2.59 23.23 -2.74
CA LEU A 271 3.82 22.43 -2.85
C LEU A 271 3.66 21.25 -3.81
N PHE A 272 2.54 20.53 -3.79
CA PHE A 272 2.26 19.44 -4.74
C PHE A 272 2.17 19.94 -6.18
N LEU A 273 1.52 21.07 -6.44
CA LEU A 273 1.43 21.70 -7.78
C LEU A 273 2.81 21.94 -8.42
N LYS A 274 3.80 22.32 -7.59
CA LYS A 274 5.17 22.66 -8.00
C LYS A 274 6.05 21.45 -8.37
N LEU A 275 5.61 20.22 -8.10
CA LEU A 275 6.46 19.03 -8.31
C LEU A 275 6.94 18.90 -9.77
N PRO A 276 8.09 18.27 -10.05
CA PRO A 276 8.53 17.99 -11.42
C PRO A 276 7.58 17.06 -12.19
N LYS A 277 7.86 16.76 -13.48
CA LYS A 277 7.09 15.73 -14.19
C LYS A 277 7.35 14.38 -13.53
N ILE A 278 6.30 13.65 -13.15
CA ILE A 278 6.45 12.28 -12.61
C ILE A 278 6.92 11.36 -13.74
N LYS A 279 7.93 10.52 -13.48
CA LYS A 279 8.45 9.53 -14.44
C LYS A 279 7.34 8.52 -14.79
N GLU A 280 7.36 8.01 -16.02
CA GLU A 280 6.36 7.05 -16.52
C GLU A 280 6.59 5.61 -16.00
N GLU A 281 7.64 5.43 -15.22
CA GLU A 281 7.99 4.19 -14.51
C GLU A 281 8.26 4.52 -13.03
N MET A 282 7.74 3.67 -12.14
CA MET A 282 8.08 3.66 -10.71
C MET A 282 9.05 2.52 -10.42
N GLU A 283 9.72 2.57 -9.28
CA GLU A 283 10.73 1.59 -8.89
C GLU A 283 10.23 0.72 -7.72
N ILE A 284 10.50 -0.58 -7.80
CA ILE A 284 10.50 -1.46 -6.63
C ILE A 284 11.94 -1.94 -6.41
N VAL A 285 12.49 -1.57 -5.26
CA VAL A 285 13.86 -1.91 -4.84
C VAL A 285 13.81 -3.09 -3.89
N TYR A 286 14.49 -4.18 -4.25
CA TYR A 286 14.66 -5.36 -3.40
C TYR A 286 16.02 -5.34 -2.74
N GLU A 287 16.01 -5.32 -1.40
CA GLU A 287 17.20 -5.35 -0.57
C GLU A 287 17.22 -6.54 0.39
N HIS A 288 18.42 -6.97 0.75
CA HIS A 288 18.68 -7.99 1.76
C HIS A 288 19.79 -7.47 2.69
N LYS A 289 19.53 -7.42 4.00
CA LYS A 289 20.45 -6.88 5.02
C LYS A 289 20.97 -5.47 4.68
N GLY A 290 20.09 -4.59 4.20
CA GLY A 290 20.42 -3.20 3.85
C GLY A 290 21.15 -3.01 2.51
N VAL A 291 21.32 -4.08 1.71
CA VAL A 291 21.99 -4.01 0.40
C VAL A 291 21.00 -4.37 -0.70
N GLU A 292 20.79 -3.45 -1.64
CA GLU A 292 20.04 -3.67 -2.88
C GLU A 292 20.64 -4.82 -3.70
N PHE A 293 19.80 -5.72 -4.20
CA PHE A 293 20.22 -6.84 -5.06
C PHE A 293 19.38 -6.97 -6.35
N SER A 294 18.25 -6.28 -6.44
CA SER A 294 17.48 -6.13 -7.68
C SER A 294 16.62 -4.87 -7.62
N ARG A 295 16.36 -4.27 -8.78
CA ARG A 295 15.43 -3.17 -9.00
C ARG A 295 14.49 -3.57 -10.13
N ASN A 296 13.19 -3.40 -9.94
CA ASN A 296 12.20 -3.63 -11.00
C ASN A 296 11.55 -2.30 -11.36
N LEU A 297 11.55 -1.97 -12.65
CA LEU A 297 10.81 -0.83 -13.19
C LEU A 297 9.37 -1.24 -13.48
N ILE A 298 8.41 -0.49 -12.94
CA ILE A 298 6.98 -0.73 -13.07
C ILE A 298 6.38 0.40 -13.93
N PRO A 299 5.95 0.13 -15.17
CA PRO A 299 5.36 1.14 -16.03
C PRO A 299 3.99 1.58 -15.51
N TYR A 300 3.65 2.85 -15.72
CA TYR A 300 2.36 3.44 -15.36
C TYR A 300 1.42 3.55 -16.57
N PHE A 301 0.27 2.88 -16.50
CA PHE A 301 -0.77 2.96 -17.52
C PHE A 301 -2.10 3.40 -16.89
N TYR A 302 -2.40 4.70 -16.96
CA TYR A 302 -3.57 5.34 -16.32
C TYR A 302 -4.86 4.52 -16.39
N GLN A 303 -5.25 4.07 -17.59
CA GLN A 303 -6.50 3.32 -17.78
C GLN A 303 -6.49 1.94 -17.10
N SER A 304 -5.37 1.21 -17.16
CA SER A 304 -5.23 -0.11 -16.53
C SER A 304 -5.18 0.00 -15.00
N THR A 305 -4.43 0.97 -14.48
CA THR A 305 -4.39 1.30 -13.05
C THR A 305 -5.78 1.71 -12.54
N LEU A 306 -6.48 2.60 -13.24
CA LEU A 306 -7.81 3.05 -12.85
C LEU A 306 -8.87 1.95 -12.97
N TYR A 307 -8.81 1.11 -14.01
CA TYR A 307 -9.68 -0.07 -14.14
C TYR A 307 -9.49 -1.02 -12.95
N THR A 308 -8.24 -1.38 -12.65
CA THR A 308 -7.89 -2.26 -11.52
C THR A 308 -8.39 -1.68 -10.20
N ILE A 309 -8.17 -0.39 -9.94
CA ILE A 309 -8.69 0.27 -8.72
C ILE A 309 -10.21 0.22 -8.66
N ASN A 310 -10.94 0.44 -9.77
CA ASN A 310 -12.40 0.39 -9.75
C ASN A 310 -12.93 -1.02 -9.49
N PHE A 311 -12.33 -2.06 -10.08
CA PHE A 311 -12.66 -3.46 -9.79
C PHE A 311 -12.42 -3.82 -8.31
N LEU A 312 -11.34 -3.30 -7.70
CA LEU A 312 -11.06 -3.47 -6.27
C LEU A 312 -12.01 -2.64 -5.38
N LEU A 313 -12.53 -1.50 -5.86
CA LEU A 313 -13.57 -0.74 -5.15
C LEU A 313 -14.96 -1.38 -5.25
N ASP A 314 -15.25 -2.14 -6.29
CA ASP A 314 -16.54 -2.82 -6.47
C ASP A 314 -16.79 -3.93 -5.43
N TYR A 315 -15.73 -4.52 -4.87
CA TYR A 315 -15.81 -5.33 -3.64
C TYR A 315 -16.23 -4.46 -2.44
N TRP A 316 -15.58 -3.32 -2.20
CA TRP A 316 -15.88 -2.44 -1.06
C TRP A 316 -17.31 -1.89 -1.08
N ASP A 317 -17.85 -1.64 -2.28
CA ASP A 317 -19.25 -1.24 -2.50
C ASP A 317 -20.25 -2.41 -2.44
N GLY A 318 -19.79 -3.65 -2.31
CA GLY A 318 -20.65 -4.84 -2.23
C GLY A 318 -21.30 -5.25 -3.55
N LYS A 319 -20.77 -4.80 -4.70
CA LYS A 319 -21.25 -5.21 -6.03
C LYS A 319 -20.79 -6.62 -6.42
N ARG A 320 -19.69 -7.08 -5.84
CA ARG A 320 -19.17 -8.45 -5.94
C ARG A 320 -18.81 -8.96 -4.54
N SER A 321 -18.88 -10.27 -4.36
CA SER A 321 -18.32 -10.93 -3.18
C SER A 321 -16.78 -10.86 -3.21
N SER A 322 -16.14 -11.24 -2.12
CA SER A 322 -14.70 -11.52 -2.15
C SER A 322 -14.42 -12.70 -3.09
N ASP A 323 -13.42 -12.60 -3.95
CA ASP A 323 -13.02 -13.66 -4.88
C ASP A 323 -12.16 -14.75 -4.19
N VAL A 324 -12.09 -15.92 -4.81
CA VAL A 324 -11.15 -17.00 -4.42
C VAL A 324 -9.79 -16.79 -5.07
N VAL A 325 -8.77 -17.48 -4.56
CA VAL A 325 -7.43 -17.47 -5.17
C VAL A 325 -7.43 -18.32 -6.44
N GLU A 326 -6.93 -17.77 -7.56
CA GLU A 326 -6.75 -18.49 -8.84
C GLU A 326 -6.10 -19.87 -8.65
N ASN A 327 -6.43 -20.83 -9.52
CA ASN A 327 -5.76 -22.15 -9.57
C ASN A 327 -4.23 -22.06 -9.70
N SER A 328 -3.73 -21.03 -10.38
CA SER A 328 -2.31 -20.68 -10.51
C SER A 328 -1.64 -20.35 -9.16
N ASP A 329 -2.41 -19.85 -8.20
CA ASP A 329 -1.97 -19.28 -6.93
C ASP A 329 -2.47 -20.06 -5.69
N LYS A 330 -3.13 -21.22 -5.86
CA LYS A 330 -3.55 -22.15 -4.76
C LYS A 330 -2.45 -22.34 -3.68
N TRP A 331 -1.18 -22.32 -4.09
CA TRP A 331 -0.01 -22.41 -3.20
C TRP A 331 0.02 -21.37 -2.07
N LYS A 332 -0.59 -20.18 -2.24
CA LYS A 332 -0.69 -19.14 -1.20
C LYS A 332 -1.37 -19.64 0.07
N CYS A 333 -2.41 -20.46 -0.06
CA CYS A 333 -3.20 -20.96 1.07
C CYS A 333 -2.37 -21.83 2.02
N LYS A 334 -1.30 -22.48 1.53
CA LYS A 334 -0.33 -23.25 2.34
C LYS A 334 0.46 -22.37 3.33
N PHE A 335 0.40 -21.05 3.18
CA PHE A 335 1.02 -20.05 4.05
C PHE A 335 -0.01 -19.16 4.78
N CYS A 336 -1.31 -19.47 4.67
CA CYS A 336 -2.40 -18.68 5.23
C CYS A 336 -2.84 -19.22 6.60
N ASP A 337 -2.70 -18.42 7.66
CA ASP A 337 -3.13 -18.81 9.02
C ASP A 337 -4.63 -19.08 9.14
N PHE A 338 -5.42 -18.56 8.20
CA PHE A 338 -6.86 -18.76 8.12
C PHE A 338 -7.28 -20.01 7.33
N VAL A 339 -6.34 -20.79 6.77
CA VAL A 339 -6.66 -21.91 5.84
C VAL A 339 -7.73 -22.85 6.40
N ARG A 340 -7.62 -23.24 7.68
CA ARG A 340 -8.58 -24.12 8.39
C ARG A 340 -9.98 -23.54 8.60
N ASN A 341 -10.13 -22.24 8.43
CA ASN A 341 -11.37 -21.48 8.65
C ASN A 341 -11.84 -20.77 7.35
N CYS A 342 -11.17 -21.02 6.23
CA CYS A 342 -11.44 -20.38 4.95
C CYS A 342 -12.43 -21.25 4.17
N VAL A 343 -13.73 -20.99 4.31
CA VAL A 343 -14.81 -21.81 3.70
C VAL A 343 -14.63 -22.00 2.19
N ARG A 344 -14.06 -21.02 1.50
CA ARG A 344 -13.74 -21.07 0.06
C ARG A 344 -12.24 -21.27 -0.17
N CYS A 345 -11.66 -22.29 0.47
CA CYS A 345 -10.23 -22.63 0.35
C CYS A 345 -10.00 -23.56 -0.86
N PRO A 346 -9.27 -23.12 -1.91
CA PRO A 346 -9.04 -23.93 -3.09
C PRO A 346 -7.89 -24.94 -2.92
N LEU A 347 -7.61 -25.40 -1.69
CA LEU A 347 -6.74 -26.57 -1.42
C LEU A 347 -7.54 -27.81 -1.07
N ASP A 348 -8.81 -27.62 -0.70
CA ASP A 348 -9.76 -28.65 -0.28
C ASP A 348 -10.73 -29.01 -1.44
N ALA A 349 -10.38 -28.53 -2.63
CA ALA A 349 -10.84 -28.77 -4.00
C ALA A 349 -9.62 -28.57 -4.94
#